data_AF-A0A9W6K2F0-F1
#
_entry.id   AF-A0A9W6K2F0-F1
#
_cell.length_a   1.000
_cell.length_b   1.000
_cell.length_c   1.000
_cell.angle_alpha   90.00
_cell.angle_beta   90.00
_cell.angle_gamma   90.00
#
_symmetry.space_group_name_H-M   'P 1'
#
loop_
_entity.id
_entity.type
_entity.pdbx_description
1 polymer ?
#
loop_
_entity_poly.entity_id
_entity_poly.type
_entity_poly.pdbx_seq_one_letter_code
_entity_poly.pdbx_strand_id
1 'polypeptide(L)' 'MSLALVLIDELRDVGSFVDGWNGPTQRDFARYIERLGKPVDALTVADLKAAAAFALAELKSLQERGLI' A
#
# COMPACT_ATOMS: atom_id res chain seq x y z
N MET A 1 5.10 1.53 -25.70
CA MET A 1 4.91 2.13 -24.37
C MET A 1 5.78 1.33 -23.40
N SER A 2 6.77 1.95 -22.75
CA SER A 2 7.73 1.19 -21.92
C SER A 2 7.09 0.75 -20.61
N LEU A 3 7.53 -0.39 -20.06
CA LEU A 3 7.10 -0.91 -18.76
C LEU A 3 7.27 0.15 -17.65
N ALA A 4 8.29 1.01 -17.76
CA ALA A 4 8.51 2.12 -16.85
C ALA A 4 7.39 3.18 -16.87
N LEU A 5 6.81 3.47 -18.03
CA LEU A 5 5.68 4.40 -18.13
C LEU A 5 4.38 3.81 -17.57
N VAL A 6 4.15 2.50 -17.78
CA VAL A 6 3.01 1.78 -17.17
C VAL A 6 3.16 1.72 -15.66
N LEU A 7 4.35 1.41 -15.15
CA LEU A 7 4.65 1.46 -13.71
C LEU A 7 4.49 2.88 -13.17
N ILE A 8 4.96 3.92 -13.86
CA ILE A 8 4.79 5.31 -13.38
C ILE A 8 3.32 5.73 -13.36
N ASP A 9 2.48 5.27 -14.29
CA ASP A 9 1.05 5.63 -14.35
C ASP A 9 0.22 4.79 -13.35
N GLU A 10 0.46 3.47 -13.27
CA GLU A 10 -0.14 2.58 -12.26
C GLU A 10 0.32 2.90 -10.84
N LEU A 11 1.57 3.35 -10.69
CA LEU A 11 2.15 3.77 -9.42
C LEU A 11 2.07 5.28 -9.21
N ARG A 12 1.43 6.07 -10.09
CA ARG A 12 1.17 7.50 -9.79
C ARG A 12 0.16 7.62 -8.66
N ASP A 13 -0.86 6.77 -8.68
CA ASP A 13 -1.74 6.49 -7.54
C ASP A 13 -1.01 5.77 -6.40
N VAL A 14 0.12 5.10 -6.68
CA VAL A 14 0.96 4.50 -5.64
C VAL A 14 1.96 5.53 -5.02
N GLY A 15 2.26 6.63 -5.71
CA GLY A 15 3.09 7.72 -5.19
C GLY A 15 2.31 8.61 -4.22
N SER A 16 1.00 8.77 -4.46
CA SER A 16 0.02 9.31 -3.50
C SER A 16 -0.39 8.29 -2.41
N PHE A 17 0.07 7.05 -2.50
CA PHE A 17 -0.39 5.94 -1.67
C PHE A 17 0.08 5.98 -0.24
N VAL A 18 1.26 6.55 -0.02
CA VAL A 18 1.82 6.79 1.31
C VAL A 18 1.78 8.28 1.66
N ASP A 19 1.44 9.13 0.69
CA ASP A 19 1.36 10.57 0.89
C ASP A 19 0.06 10.89 1.65
N GLY A 20 0.19 11.35 2.90
CA GLY A 20 -0.93 11.57 3.82
C GLY A 20 -1.31 10.38 4.70
N TRP A 21 -0.63 9.23 4.58
CA TRP A 21 -0.80 8.12 5.51
C TRP A 21 -0.11 8.39 6.84
N ASN A 22 -0.82 8.12 7.94
CA ASN A 22 -0.23 8.20 9.27
C ASN A 22 0.67 6.97 9.55
N GLY A 23 1.51 7.08 10.58
CA GLY A 23 2.45 6.02 10.96
C GLY A 23 1.81 4.64 11.24
N PRO A 24 0.59 4.56 11.81
CA PRO A 24 -0.17 3.30 11.87
C PRO A 24 -0.45 2.66 10.51
N THR A 25 -0.99 3.40 9.54
CA THR A 25 -1.36 2.87 8.22
C THR A 25 -0.14 2.37 7.44
N GLN A 26 0.98 3.09 7.53
CA GLN A 26 2.25 2.65 6.94
C GLN A 26 2.75 1.33 7.56
N ARG A 27 2.57 1.15 8.88
CA ARG A 27 2.94 -0.09 9.59
C ARG A 27 2.05 -1.27 9.18
N ASP A 28 0.76 -1.06 8.96
CA ASP A 28 -0.13 -2.15 8.54
C ASP A 28 0.12 -2.59 7.10
N PHE A 29 0.49 -1.65 6.22
CA PHE A 29 1.00 -1.98 4.90
C PHE A 29 2.27 -2.83 4.97
N ALA A 30 3.27 -2.39 5.75
CA ALA A 30 4.51 -3.13 5.94
C ALA A 30 4.26 -4.54 6.49
N ARG A 31 3.39 -4.68 7.50
CA ARG A 31 2.98 -5.99 8.03
C ARG A 31 2.33 -6.88 6.98
N TYR A 32 1.52 -6.32 6.09
CA TYR A 32 0.91 -7.11 5.02
C TYR A 32 1.98 -7.62 4.06
N ILE A 33 2.92 -6.77 3.66
CA ILE A 33 4.04 -7.17 2.80
C ILE A 33 4.91 -8.25 3.47
N GLU A 34 5.23 -8.11 4.76
CA GLU A 34 5.97 -9.12 5.52
C GLU A 34 5.22 -10.46 5.57
N ARG A 35 3.89 -10.44 5.74
CA ARG A 35 3.05 -11.66 5.76
C ARG A 35 3.03 -12.42 4.45
N LEU A 36 3.29 -11.76 3.31
CA LEU A 36 3.38 -12.44 2.03
C LEU A 36 4.58 -13.40 1.99
N GLY A 37 5.60 -13.21 2.84
CA GLY A 37 6.79 -14.07 2.90
C GLY A 37 7.60 -14.08 1.60
N LYS A 38 7.35 -13.11 0.72
CA LYS A 38 8.03 -12.96 -0.58
C LYS A 38 9.23 -12.03 -0.41
N PRO A 39 10.35 -12.32 -1.09
CA PRO A 39 11.43 -11.35 -1.18
C PRO A 39 10.95 -10.14 -1.99
N VAL A 40 11.50 -8.96 -1.71
CA VAL A 40 11.00 -7.67 -2.23
C VAL A 40 11.03 -7.61 -3.75
N ASP A 41 12.03 -8.23 -4.37
CA ASP A 41 12.19 -8.36 -5.82
C ASP A 41 11.16 -9.30 -6.48
N ALA A 42 10.46 -10.12 -5.69
CA ALA A 42 9.37 -10.98 -6.15
C ALA A 42 7.97 -10.39 -5.88
N LEU A 43 7.88 -9.19 -5.31
CA LEU A 43 6.60 -8.51 -5.11
C LEU A 43 6.05 -8.01 -6.43
N THR A 44 4.80 -8.38 -6.72
CA THR A 44 4.10 -7.91 -7.92
C THR A 44 3.36 -6.60 -7.61
N VAL A 45 3.00 -5.85 -8.66
CA VAL A 45 2.12 -4.67 -8.51
C VAL A 45 0.78 -5.05 -7.87
N ALA A 46 0.27 -6.25 -8.12
CA ALA A 46 -0.95 -6.75 -7.48
C ALA A 46 -0.77 -6.98 -5.97
N ASP A 47 0.37 -7.50 -5.53
CA ASP A 47 0.69 -7.66 -4.11
C ASP A 47 0.74 -6.29 -3.40
N LEU A 48 1.36 -5.30 -4.04
CA LEU A 48 1.42 -3.94 -3.53
C LEU A 48 0.02 -3.32 -3.44
N LYS A 49 -0.83 -3.48 -4.47
CA LYS A 49 -2.24 -3.03 -4.49
C LYS A 49 -3.13 -3.74 -3.45
N ALA A 50 -2.82 -4.99 -3.09
CA ALA A 50 -3.53 -5.72 -2.04
C ALA A 50 -3.15 -5.25 -0.63
N ALA A 51 -1.85 -5.10 -0.36
CA ALA A 51 -1.33 -4.54 0.89
C ALA A 51 -1.87 -3.13 1.13
N ALA A 52 -1.96 -2.40 0.02
CA ALA A 52 -2.53 -1.09 -0.07
C ALA A 52 -4.00 -1.01 0.38
N ALA A 53 -4.87 -1.80 -0.25
CA ALA A 53 -6.28 -1.85 0.08
C ALA A 53 -6.51 -2.28 1.54
N PHE A 54 -5.69 -3.19 2.05
CA PHE A 54 -5.73 -3.63 3.44
C PHE A 54 -5.47 -2.47 4.42
N ALA A 55 -4.39 -1.72 4.22
CA ALA A 55 -4.05 -0.60 5.07
C ALA A 55 -5.07 0.55 4.99
N LEU A 56 -5.65 0.82 3.82
CA LEU A 56 -6.76 1.77 3.65
C LEU A 56 -8.02 1.36 4.41
N ALA A 57 -8.38 0.07 4.39
CA ALA A 57 -9.52 -0.44 5.14
C ALA A 57 -9.33 -0.25 6.66
N GLU A 58 -8.12 -0.48 7.16
CA GLU A 58 -7.80 -0.29 8.57
C GLU A 58 -7.78 1.20 8.95
N LEU A 59 -7.21 2.06 8.09
CA LEU A 59 -7.27 3.52 8.28
C LEU A 59 -8.72 4.00 8.39
N LYS A 60 -9.59 3.55 7.49
CA LYS A 60 -11.02 3.89 7.51
C LYS A 60 -11.69 3.40 8.79
N SER A 61 -11.39 2.17 9.24
CA SER A 61 -11.91 1.63 10.50
C SER A 61 -11.48 2.48 11.70
N LEU A 62 -10.22 2.91 11.76
CA LEU A 62 -9.71 3.74 12.85
C LEU A 62 -10.35 5.13 12.86
N GLN A 63 -10.58 5.74 11.69
CA GLN A 63 -11.30 7.01 11.54
C GLN A 63 -12.75 6.88 11.99
N GLU A 64 -13.47 5.84 11.56
CA GLU A 64 -14.86 5.57 11.98
C GLU A 64 -14.99 5.36 13.49
N ARG A 65 -13.93 4.83 14.13
CA ARG A 65 -13.84 4.63 15.57
C ARG A 65 -13.35 5.87 16.33
N GLY A 66 -13.00 6.96 15.64
CA GLY A 66 -12.49 8.19 16.23
C GLY A 66 -11.14 8.04 16.94
N LEU A 67 -10.32 7.06 16.51
CA LEU A 67 -9.02 6.77 17.12
C LEU A 67 -7.86 7.56 16.50
N ILE A 68 -8.14 8.23 15.39
CA ILE A 68 -7.25 9.12 14.62
C ILE A 68 -8.08 10.17 13.87
#